data_AF-K9CR69-F1
#
_entry.id   AF-K9CR69-F1
#
_cell.length_a   1.000
_cell.length_b   1.000
_cell.length_c   1.000
_cell.angle_alpha   90.00
_cell.angle_beta   90.00
_cell.angle_gamma   90.00
#
_symmetry.space_group_name_H-M   'P 1'
#
loop_
_entity.id
_entity.type
_entity.pdbx_description
1 polymer ?
#
loop_
_entity_poly.entity_id
_entity_poly.type
_entity_poly.pdbx_seq_one_letter_code
_entity_poly.pdbx_strand_id
1 'polypeptide(L)'
;MNAEARTEVLMSAEWLTAAQLSELAGFSGQNASAQPNKWKRDGKIFAVRQQGNDYYPGYALDADARYRPLKGLAPILKRFGNDLEDWDIAIWFASVNSFLGGVRPMDMLKSDPDRVLAAAQDEIDGVLHG
;
A
#
# COMPACT_ATOMS: atom_id res chain seq x y z
N MET A 1 3.42 1.75 18.10
CA MET A 1 4.34 2.22 17.04
C MET A 1 4.90 3.60 17.38
N ASN A 2 6.22 3.77 17.28
CA ASN A 2 6.90 5.05 17.51
C ASN A 2 6.76 6.00 16.31
N ALA A 3 6.83 7.30 16.54
CA ALA A 3 6.77 8.32 15.49
C ALA A 3 7.95 8.24 14.50
N GLU A 4 9.09 7.71 14.94
CA GLU A 4 10.30 7.51 14.14
C GLU A 4 10.07 6.48 13.04
N ALA A 5 9.59 5.28 13.37
CA ALA A 5 9.28 4.23 12.39
C ALA A 5 8.27 4.67 11.33
N ARG A 6 7.26 5.46 11.73
CA ARG A 6 6.28 6.04 10.79
C ARG A 6 6.93 7.00 9.80
N THR A 7 7.91 7.76 10.26
CA THR A 7 8.65 8.70 9.43
C THR A 7 9.58 7.95 8.47
N GLU A 8 10.27 6.92 8.94
CA GLU A 8 11.15 6.09 8.11
C GLU A 8 10.38 5.42 6.96
N VAL A 9 9.19 4.86 7.23
CA VAL A 9 8.33 4.27 6.18
C VAL A 9 7.89 5.31 5.15
N LEU A 10 7.54 6.51 5.60
CA LEU A 10 7.20 7.62 4.70
C LEU A 10 8.39 8.12 3.88
N MET A 11 9.62 7.98 4.39
CA MET A 11 10.84 8.34 3.67
C MET A 11 11.35 7.21 2.75
N SER A 12 10.97 5.96 3.02
CA SER A 12 11.41 4.78 2.26
C SER A 12 10.74 4.62 0.90
N ALA A 13 9.58 5.25 0.69
CA ALA A 13 8.77 5.11 -0.51
C ALA A 13 8.13 6.43 -0.94
N GLU A 14 7.61 6.47 -2.16
CA GLU A 14 6.76 7.58 -2.60
C GLU A 14 5.37 7.45 -1.97
N TRP A 15 4.89 8.54 -1.36
CA TRP A 15 3.56 8.64 -0.77
C TRP A 15 2.85 9.89 -1.29
N LEU A 16 1.62 9.71 -1.77
CA LEU A 16 0.84 10.74 -2.45
C LEU A 16 -0.40 11.06 -1.62
N THR A 17 -0.69 12.34 -1.44
CA THR A 17 -1.99 12.75 -0.89
C THR A 17 -3.12 12.46 -1.88
N ALA A 18 -4.37 12.41 -1.40
CA ALA A 18 -5.53 12.24 -2.28
C ALA A 18 -5.61 13.32 -3.38
N ALA A 19 -5.19 14.55 -3.06
CA ALA A 19 -5.12 15.66 -4.02
C ALA A 19 -4.08 15.37 -5.12
N GLN A 20 -2.83 15.07 -4.73
CA GLN A 20 -1.75 14.76 -5.68
C GLN A 20 -2.10 13.55 -6.56
N LEU A 21 -2.63 12.48 -5.96
CA LEU A 21 -3.06 11.30 -6.71
C LEU A 21 -4.12 11.65 -7.76
N SER A 22 -5.06 12.53 -7.41
CA SER A 22 -6.12 12.94 -8.34
C SER A 22 -5.59 13.82 -9.46
N GLU A 23 -4.65 14.72 -9.16
CA GLU A 23 -3.97 15.53 -10.18
C GLU A 23 -3.18 14.63 -11.15
N LEU A 24 -2.38 13.70 -10.63
CA LEU A 24 -1.58 12.76 -11.42
C LEU A 24 -2.44 11.83 -12.28
N ALA A 25 -3.57 11.37 -11.75
CA ALA A 25 -4.49 10.51 -12.48
C ALA A 25 -5.43 11.28 -13.44
N GLY A 26 -5.38 12.62 -13.43
CA GLY A 26 -6.23 13.48 -14.25
C GLY A 26 -7.69 13.56 -13.80
N PHE A 27 -7.97 13.24 -12.53
CA PHE A 27 -9.28 13.43 -11.90
C PHE A 27 -9.41 14.88 -11.36
N SER A 28 -9.25 15.86 -12.24
CA SER A 28 -9.44 17.28 -11.87
C SER A 28 -10.92 17.62 -11.83
N GLY A 29 -11.46 17.86 -10.62
CA GLY A 29 -12.85 18.28 -10.40
C GLY A 29 -13.10 18.64 -8.94
N GLN A 30 -14.32 19.10 -8.61
CA GLN A 30 -14.71 19.56 -7.26
C GLN A 30 -14.58 18.49 -6.15
N ASN A 31 -14.33 17.23 -6.51
CA ASN A 31 -14.22 16.09 -5.59
C ASN A 31 -12.98 15.22 -5.91
N ALA A 32 -11.80 15.83 -6.10
CA ALA A 32 -10.53 15.14 -6.33
C ALA A 32 -10.37 13.91 -5.40
N SER A 33 -10.54 14.08 -4.09
CA SER A 33 -10.38 12.99 -3.12
C SER A 33 -11.43 11.88 -3.18
N ALA A 34 -12.53 12.02 -3.92
CA ALA A 34 -13.60 11.02 -3.92
C ALA A 34 -13.16 9.69 -4.53
N GLN A 35 -12.35 9.72 -5.58
CA GLN A 35 -11.91 8.50 -6.26
C GLN A 35 -10.85 7.72 -5.47
N PRO A 36 -9.77 8.33 -4.94
CA PRO A 36 -8.85 7.68 -4.02
C PRO A 36 -9.56 7.10 -2.79
N ASN A 37 -10.47 7.86 -2.18
CA ASN A 37 -11.25 7.39 -1.03
C ASN A 37 -12.17 6.21 -1.40
N LYS A 38 -12.76 6.22 -2.61
CA LYS A 38 -13.55 5.09 -3.10
C LYS A 38 -12.68 3.84 -3.26
N TRP A 39 -11.49 3.96 -3.83
CA TRP A 39 -10.56 2.83 -3.95
C TRP A 39 -10.12 2.29 -2.59
N LYS A 40 -9.85 3.16 -1.61
CA LYS A 40 -9.56 2.77 -0.24
C LYS A 40 -10.71 1.95 0.36
N ARG A 41 -11.94 2.46 0.25
CA ARG A 41 -13.15 1.79 0.75
C ARG A 41 -13.43 0.45 0.04
N ASP A 42 -13.05 0.32 -1.22
CA ASP A 42 -13.20 -0.90 -2.01
C ASP A 42 -12.06 -1.92 -1.77
N GLY A 43 -11.09 -1.60 -0.91
CA GLY A 43 -9.93 -2.46 -0.63
C GLY A 43 -8.96 -2.57 -1.81
N LYS A 44 -9.00 -1.63 -2.76
CA LYS A 44 -8.11 -1.62 -3.93
C LYS A 44 -6.74 -0.99 -3.64
N ILE A 45 -6.69 -0.14 -2.63
CA ILE A 45 -5.49 0.53 -2.14
C ILE A 45 -5.68 0.80 -0.65
N PHE A 46 -4.58 1.00 0.09
CA PHE A 46 -4.63 1.43 1.48
C PHE A 46 -4.05 2.84 1.60
N ALA A 47 -4.27 3.50 2.73
CA ALA A 47 -3.66 4.79 3.01
C ALA A 47 -3.23 4.87 4.46
N VAL A 48 -2.03 5.38 4.70
CA VAL A 48 -1.58 5.66 6.06
C VAL A 48 -1.99 7.06 6.46
N ARG A 49 -2.59 7.19 7.64
CA ARG A 49 -2.97 8.49 8.18
C ARG A 49 -1.86 9.08 9.02
N GLN A 50 -1.35 10.24 8.61
CA GLN A 50 -0.33 11.00 9.32
C GLN A 50 -0.77 12.46 9.47
N GLN A 51 -0.79 12.98 10.70
CA GLN A 51 -1.14 14.37 11.01
C GLN A 51 -2.49 14.83 10.38
N GLY A 52 -3.47 13.93 10.32
CA GLY A 52 -4.81 14.22 9.77
C GLY A 52 -4.93 14.07 8.24
N ASN A 53 -3.83 13.78 7.52
CA ASN A 53 -3.83 13.56 6.08
C ASN A 53 -3.70 12.07 5.75
N ASP A 54 -4.43 11.62 4.73
CA ASP A 54 -4.31 10.29 4.14
C ASP A 54 -3.22 10.28 3.06
N TYR A 55 -2.23 9.41 3.22
CA TYR A 55 -1.14 9.20 2.29
C TYR A 55 -1.27 7.84 1.62
N TYR A 56 -1.32 7.84 0.30
CA TYR A 56 -1.47 6.66 -0.55
C TYR A 56 -0.10 6.22 -1.10
N PRO A 57 0.20 4.93 -1.13
CA PRO A 57 1.49 4.42 -1.61
C PRO A 57 1.63 4.60 -3.14
N GLY A 58 2.63 5.36 -3.56
CA GLY A 58 2.98 5.61 -4.96
C GLY A 58 3.35 4.33 -5.72
N TYR A 59 4.10 3.43 -5.08
CA TYR A 59 4.51 2.14 -5.65
C TYR A 59 3.34 1.19 -5.94
N ALA A 60 2.20 1.39 -5.28
CA ALA A 60 1.00 0.60 -5.46
C ALA A 60 0.09 1.16 -6.57
N LEU A 61 0.55 2.20 -7.26
CA LEU A 61 -0.12 2.87 -8.36
C LEU A 61 0.67 2.66 -9.64
N ASP A 62 -0.06 2.46 -10.72
CA ASP A 62 0.51 2.26 -12.04
C ASP A 62 0.55 3.58 -12.81
N ALA A 63 1.74 4.18 -12.91
CA ALA A 63 1.96 5.42 -13.65
C ALA A 63 1.60 5.29 -15.15
N ASP A 64 1.82 4.12 -15.75
CA ASP A 64 1.45 3.84 -17.15
C ASP A 64 -0.07 3.73 -17.32
N ALA A 65 -0.79 3.31 -16.28
CA ALA A 65 -2.24 3.19 -16.26
C ALA A 65 -2.97 4.37 -15.58
N ARG A 66 -2.42 5.59 -15.69
CA ARG A 66 -2.97 6.83 -15.09
C ARG A 66 -3.09 6.77 -13.57
N TYR A 67 -2.03 6.32 -12.90
CA TYR A 67 -1.97 6.19 -11.44
C TYR A 67 -3.18 5.43 -10.88
N ARG A 68 -3.55 4.33 -11.52
CA ARG A 68 -4.59 3.42 -11.02
C ARG A 68 -3.98 2.40 -10.06
N PRO A 69 -4.69 1.96 -9.02
CA PRO A 69 -4.20 0.92 -8.12
C PRO A 69 -3.88 -0.36 -8.87
N LEU A 70 -2.75 -0.99 -8.51
CA LEU A 70 -2.35 -2.28 -9.06
C LEU A 70 -3.41 -3.34 -8.73
N LYS A 71 -3.88 -4.08 -9.73
CA LYS A 71 -4.91 -5.12 -9.56
C LYS A 71 -4.48 -6.20 -8.56
N GLY A 72 -3.19 -6.49 -8.51
CA GLY A 72 -2.59 -7.46 -7.60
C GLY A 72 -2.58 -7.03 -6.13
N LEU A 73 -2.77 -5.74 -5.83
CA LEU A 73 -2.78 -5.25 -4.45
C LEU A 73 -4.05 -5.63 -3.68
N ALA A 74 -5.20 -5.61 -4.34
CA ALA A 74 -6.49 -5.90 -3.71
C ALA A 74 -6.55 -7.26 -2.98
N PRO A 75 -6.11 -8.40 -3.58
CA PRO A 75 -6.10 -9.67 -2.86
C PRO A 75 -5.12 -9.68 -1.67
N ILE A 76 -4.00 -8.95 -1.75
CA ILE A 76 -3.02 -8.83 -0.66
C ILE A 76 -3.64 -8.07 0.51
N LEU A 77 -4.27 -6.93 0.25
CA LEU A 77 -4.97 -6.14 1.29
C LEU A 77 -6.13 -6.92 1.91
N LYS A 78 -6.86 -7.70 1.10
CA LYS A 78 -7.90 -8.57 1.62
C LYS A 78 -7.33 -9.65 2.55
N ARG A 79 -6.11 -10.11 2.30
CA ARG A 79 -5.45 -11.11 3.15
C ARG A 79 -5.01 -10.52 4.49
N PHE A 80 -4.50 -9.29 4.49
CA PHE A 80 -4.15 -8.54 5.71
C PHE A 80 -5.37 -8.09 6.51
N GLY A 81 -6.44 -7.70 5.82
CA GLY A 81 -7.81 -7.56 6.32
C GLY A 81 -7.95 -7.04 7.76
N ASN A 82 -8.06 -7.99 8.69
CA ASN A 82 -8.33 -7.74 10.11
C ASN A 82 -7.12 -8.01 11.01
N ASP A 83 -6.03 -8.53 10.46
CA ASP A 83 -4.84 -8.95 11.19
C ASP A 83 -3.83 -7.81 11.31
N LEU A 84 -3.78 -6.88 10.33
CA LEU A 84 -2.83 -5.77 10.28
C LEU A 84 -3.54 -4.41 10.09
N GLU A 85 -3.04 -3.38 10.78
CA GLU A 85 -3.49 -2.00 10.56
C GLU A 85 -2.79 -1.37 9.34
N ASP A 86 -3.28 -0.22 8.87
CA ASP A 86 -2.72 0.48 7.69
C ASP A 86 -1.20 0.73 7.80
N TRP A 87 -0.72 1.04 9.01
CA TRP A 87 0.70 1.27 9.27
C TRP A 87 1.51 -0.01 9.31
N ASP A 88 0.96 -1.13 9.81
CA ASP A 88 1.64 -2.43 9.79
C ASP A 88 1.81 -2.91 8.36
N ILE A 89 0.77 -2.75 7.53
CA ILE A 89 0.82 -3.03 6.10
C ILE A 89 1.93 -2.20 5.45
N ALA A 90 2.01 -0.90 5.75
CA ALA A 90 3.04 -0.02 5.21
C ALA A 90 4.47 -0.46 5.60
N ILE A 91 4.67 -0.83 6.87
CA ILE A 91 5.96 -1.33 7.36
C ILE A 91 6.32 -2.64 6.67
N TRP A 92 5.37 -3.57 6.55
CA TRP A 92 5.60 -4.85 5.89
C TRP A 92 6.03 -4.67 4.43
N PHE A 93 5.36 -3.78 3.69
CA PHE A 93 5.73 -3.48 2.31
C PHE A 93 7.11 -2.83 2.17
N ALA A 94 7.50 -2.00 3.14
CA ALA A 94 8.79 -1.33 3.17
C ALA A 94 9.93 -2.24 3.71
N SER A 95 9.58 -3.34 4.37
CA SER A 95 10.54 -4.24 5.01
C SER A 95 11.03 -5.32 4.05
N VAL A 96 12.26 -5.77 4.26
CA VAL A 96 12.83 -6.88 3.50
C VAL A 96 12.09 -8.17 3.85
N ASN A 97 11.61 -8.89 2.83
CA ASN A 97 10.84 -10.11 3.03
C ASN A 97 11.67 -11.35 2.63
N SER A 98 11.88 -12.26 3.59
CA SER A 98 12.66 -13.49 3.41
C SER A 98 12.02 -14.46 2.41
N PHE A 99 10.68 -14.55 2.37
CA PHE A 99 9.94 -15.35 1.40
C PHE A 99 10.16 -14.87 -0.05
N LEU A 100 10.35 -13.56 -0.21
CA LEU A 100 10.69 -12.93 -1.49
C LEU A 100 12.18 -12.99 -1.83
N GLY A 101 12.99 -13.71 -1.03
CA GLY A 101 14.44 -13.83 -1.24
C GLY A 101 15.22 -12.59 -0.82
N GLY A 102 14.72 -11.84 0.16
CA GLY A 102 15.37 -10.61 0.65
C GLY A 102 15.00 -9.36 -0.15
N VAL A 103 13.96 -9.43 -0.98
CA VAL A 103 13.42 -8.28 -1.71
C VAL A 103 12.25 -7.68 -0.93
N ARG A 104 12.07 -6.36 -1.01
CA ARG A 104 10.92 -5.70 -0.40
C ARG A 104 9.65 -5.97 -1.21
N PRO A 105 8.52 -6.28 -0.57
CA PRO A 105 7.25 -6.50 -1.26
C PRO A 105 6.84 -5.34 -2.18
N MET A 106 7.13 -4.09 -1.78
CA MET A 106 6.80 -2.90 -2.59
C MET A 106 7.50 -2.85 -3.95
N ASP A 107 8.75 -3.35 -4.04
CA ASP A 107 9.51 -3.38 -5.29
C ASP A 107 9.04 -4.52 -6.21
N MET A 108 8.62 -5.65 -5.62
CA MET A 108 8.14 -6.82 -6.36
C MET A 108 6.69 -6.64 -6.84
N LEU A 109 5.88 -5.80 -6.20
CA LEU A 109 4.44 -5.68 -6.43
C LEU A 109 4.06 -5.37 -7.90
N LYS A 110 4.87 -4.58 -8.61
CA LYS A 110 4.63 -4.24 -10.03
C LYS A 110 5.01 -5.38 -10.98
N SER A 111 6.04 -6.16 -10.65
CA SER A 111 6.52 -7.26 -11.48
C SER A 111 5.73 -8.55 -11.25
N ASP A 112 5.60 -8.97 -10.00
CA ASP A 112 5.07 -10.27 -9.60
C ASP A 112 4.19 -10.17 -8.34
N PRO A 113 2.96 -9.61 -8.49
CA PRO A 113 2.04 -9.45 -7.37
C PRO A 113 1.59 -10.78 -6.75
N ASP A 114 1.50 -11.86 -7.52
CA ASP A 114 1.16 -13.20 -7.01
C ASP A 114 2.20 -13.72 -6.01
N ARG A 115 3.49 -13.41 -6.23
CA ARG A 115 4.56 -13.79 -5.31
C ARG A 115 4.49 -12.99 -4.02
N VAL A 116 4.11 -11.71 -4.11
CA VAL A 116 3.86 -10.86 -2.94
C VAL A 116 2.64 -11.36 -2.15
N LEU A 117 1.58 -11.80 -2.84
CA LEU A 117 0.41 -12.41 -2.20
C LEU A 117 0.78 -13.69 -1.43
N ALA A 118 1.62 -14.55 -2.00
CA ALA A 118 2.11 -15.73 -1.30
C ALA A 118 2.92 -15.36 -0.04
N ALA A 119 3.78 -14.34 -0.12
CA ALA A 119 4.51 -13.85 1.04
C ALA A 119 3.60 -13.24 2.12
N ALA A 120 2.54 -12.54 1.71
CA ALA A 120 1.54 -12.00 2.63
C ALA A 120 0.75 -13.12 3.34
N GLN A 121 0.46 -14.21 2.62
CA GLN A 121 -0.19 -15.39 3.20
C GLN A 121 0.71 -16.07 4.24
N ASP A 122 2.00 -16.24 3.92
CA ASP A 122 3.03 -16.81 4.81
C ASP A 122 3.19 -15.98 6.09
N GLU A 123 3.23 -14.64 5.97
CA GLU A 123 3.32 -13.75 7.13
C GLU A 123 2.14 -13.94 8.10
N ILE A 124 0.91 -13.93 7.59
CA ILE A 124 -0.24 -14.08 8.49
C ILE A 124 -0.34 -15.50 9.08
N ASP A 125 0.07 -16.53 8.33
CA ASP A 125 0.14 -17.91 8.85
C ASP A 125 1.20 -18.03 9.96
N GLY A 126 2.37 -17.40 9.76
CA GLY A 126 3.45 -17.34 10.73
C GLY A 126 3.10 -16.55 12.00
N VAL A 127 2.37 -15.43 11.87
CA VAL A 127 1.86 -14.66 13.02
C VAL A 127 0.84 -15.46 13.83
N LEU A 128 -0.01 -16.25 13.17
CA LEU A 128 -1.03 -17.07 13.84
C LEU A 128 -0.43 -18.27 14.61
N HIS A 129 0.74 -18.74 14.19
CA HIS A 129 1.43 -19.89 14.78
C HIS A 129 2.51 -19.52 15.83
N GLY A 130 2.58 -18.23 16.21
CA GLY A 130 3.53 -17.68 17.19
C GLY A 130 2.98 -17.55 18.62
#